data_AF-A0A847U6S4-F1
#
_entry.id   AF-A0A847U6S4-F1
#
_cell.length_a   1.000
_cell.length_b   1.000
_cell.length_c   1.000
_cell.angle_alpha   90.00
_cell.angle_beta   90.00
_cell.angle_gamma   90.00
#
_symmetry.space_group_name_H-M   'P 1'
#
loop_
_entity.id
_entity.type
_entity.pdbx_description
1 polymer ?
#
loop_
_entity_poly.entity_id
_entity_poly.type
_entity_poly.pdbx_seq_one_letter_code
_entity_poly.pdbx_strand_id
1 'polypeptide(L)'
;MTDPDSQTATTNRKAEIVAALDLSEFTPDAYTDPSYLAAALDAGFDVADLAIAHEVSKRTIYRAINRHDIEHETPPKNGPARRLWNSYPDTISGDD
;
A
#
# COMPACT_ATOMS: atom_id res chain seq x y z
N MET A 1 10.63 21.29 10.83
CA MET A 1 10.16 20.68 12.09
C MET A 1 9.05 19.75 11.66
N THR A 2 9.31 18.44 11.59
CA THR A 2 8.32 17.47 11.11
C THR A 2 7.26 17.34 12.17
N ASP A 3 6.00 17.58 11.81
CA ASP A 3 4.87 17.50 12.72
C ASP A 3 4.81 16.09 13.36
N PRO A 4 4.69 15.99 14.70
CA PRO A 4 4.61 14.69 15.38
C PRO A 4 3.40 13.85 14.92
N ASP A 5 2.37 14.52 14.42
CA ASP A 5 1.21 13.91 13.78
C ASP A 5 1.59 13.16 12.49
N SER A 6 2.45 13.76 11.66
CA SER A 6 2.94 13.14 10.42
C SER A 6 3.85 11.95 10.69
N GLN A 7 4.68 12.00 11.73
CA GLN A 7 5.58 10.91 12.08
C GLN A 7 4.82 9.69 12.61
N THR A 8 3.72 9.92 13.32
CA THR A 8 2.80 8.88 13.77
C THR A 8 2.07 8.25 12.58
N ALA A 9 1.58 9.06 11.65
CA ALA A 9 0.94 8.59 10.42
C ALA A 9 1.89 7.72 9.56
N THR A 10 3.14 8.15 9.38
CA THR A 10 4.14 7.37 8.65
C THR A 10 4.47 6.04 9.34
N THR A 11 4.65 6.06 10.67
CA THR A 11 4.98 4.83 11.43
C THR A 11 3.84 3.83 11.39
N ASN A 12 2.59 4.30 11.51
CA ASN A 12 1.41 3.44 11.35
C ASN A 12 1.35 2.84 9.94
N ARG A 13 1.60 3.64 8.88
CA ARG A 13 1.56 3.14 7.50
C ARG A 13 2.63 2.10 7.21
N LYS A 14 3.84 2.27 7.76
CA LYS A 14 4.92 1.28 7.68
C LYS A 14 4.49 -0.05 8.32
N ALA A 15 3.91 -0.01 9.51
CA ALA A 15 3.46 -1.20 10.23
C ALA A 15 2.33 -1.93 9.50
N GLU A 16 1.37 -1.19 8.92
CA GLU A 16 0.28 -1.77 8.12
C GLU A 16 0.83 -2.53 6.90
N ILE A 17 1.81 -1.98 6.18
CA ILE A 17 2.41 -2.64 5.02
C ILE A 17 3.20 -3.88 5.46
N VAL A 18 3.98 -3.80 6.55
CA VAL A 18 4.71 -4.97 7.07
C VAL A 18 3.76 -6.10 7.43
N ALA A 19 2.64 -5.79 8.10
CA ALA A 19 1.65 -6.79 8.49
C ALA A 19 0.92 -7.38 7.27
N ALA A 20 0.53 -6.56 6.30
CA ALA A 20 -0.22 -7.01 5.14
C ALA A 20 0.62 -7.84 4.16
N LEU A 21 1.92 -7.56 4.05
CA LEU A 21 2.85 -8.30 3.18
C LEU A 21 3.60 -9.43 3.91
N ASP A 22 3.27 -9.67 5.19
CA ASP A 22 3.94 -10.64 6.07
C ASP A 22 5.49 -10.47 6.08
N LEU A 23 5.94 -9.22 6.15
CA LEU A 23 7.37 -8.89 6.15
C LEU A 23 7.95 -9.01 7.56
N SER A 24 9.23 -9.38 7.65
CA SER A 24 9.94 -9.36 8.93
C SER A 24 10.19 -7.93 9.43
N GLU A 25 10.46 -7.00 8.51
CA GLU A 25 10.71 -5.59 8.82
C GLU A 25 10.39 -4.68 7.62
N PHE A 26 10.17 -3.39 7.90
CA PHE A 26 9.98 -2.39 6.83
C PHE A 26 11.33 -1.97 6.26
N THR A 27 11.54 -2.19 4.96
CA THR A 27 12.76 -1.75 4.28
C THR A 27 12.51 -0.45 3.50
N PRO A 28 13.30 0.62 3.73
CA PRO A 28 13.07 1.94 3.13
C PRO A 28 13.18 1.94 1.60
N ASP A 29 13.98 1.06 1.01
CA ASP A 29 14.18 0.96 -0.44
C ASP A 29 13.33 -0.16 -1.09
N ALA A 30 12.44 -0.82 -0.35
CA ALA A 30 11.63 -1.91 -0.90
C ALA A 30 10.74 -1.48 -2.06
N TYR A 31 10.35 -0.20 -2.13
CA TYR A 31 9.61 0.35 -3.27
C TYR A 31 10.37 0.29 -4.61
N THR A 32 11.67 -0.06 -4.60
CA THR A 32 12.45 -0.30 -5.82
C THR A 32 12.39 -1.75 -6.28
N ASP A 33 11.94 -2.68 -5.42
CA ASP A 33 11.78 -4.08 -5.76
C ASP A 33 10.42 -4.30 -6.42
N PRO A 34 10.38 -4.92 -7.62
CA PRO A 34 9.11 -5.16 -8.30
C PRO A 34 8.20 -6.13 -7.56
N SER A 35 8.75 -7.12 -6.86
CA SER A 35 7.98 -8.12 -6.12
C SER A 35 7.26 -7.48 -4.94
N TYR A 36 7.95 -6.56 -4.25
CA TYR A 36 7.37 -5.78 -3.16
C TYR A 36 6.27 -4.85 -3.68
N LEU A 37 6.52 -4.10 -4.76
CA LEU A 37 5.52 -3.21 -5.34
C LEU A 37 4.28 -3.98 -5.79
N ALA A 38 4.44 -5.11 -6.46
CA ALA A 38 3.32 -5.94 -6.88
C ALA A 38 2.52 -6.45 -5.67
N ALA A 39 3.20 -6.99 -4.64
CA ALA A 39 2.56 -7.48 -3.42
C ALA A 39 1.83 -6.36 -2.65
N ALA A 40 2.42 -5.17 -2.58
CA ALA A 40 1.77 -4.03 -1.92
C ALA A 40 0.54 -3.54 -2.66
N LEU A 41 0.60 -3.51 -3.99
CA LEU A 41 -0.53 -3.13 -4.81
C LEU A 41 -1.66 -4.19 -4.76
N ASP A 42 -1.30 -5.47 -4.74
CA ASP A 42 -2.23 -6.61 -4.59
C ASP A 42 -2.90 -6.61 -3.19
N ALA A 43 -2.15 -6.26 -2.15
CA ALA A 43 -2.66 -6.05 -0.80
C ALA A 43 -3.57 -4.81 -0.66
N GLY A 44 -3.74 -4.02 -1.74
CA GLY A 44 -4.66 -2.89 -1.80
C GLY A 44 -4.06 -1.54 -1.37
N PHE A 45 -2.75 -1.45 -1.18
CA PHE A 45 -2.09 -0.16 -0.95
C PHE A 45 -2.00 0.63 -2.25
N ASP A 46 -2.21 1.94 -2.16
CA ASP A 46 -2.06 2.82 -3.31
C ASP A 46 -0.66 3.48 -3.35
N VAL A 47 -0.42 4.20 -4.45
CA VAL A 47 0.84 4.94 -4.64
C VAL A 47 1.06 6.02 -3.58
N ALA A 48 0.00 6.59 -3.02
CA ALA A 48 0.10 7.59 -1.95
C ALA A 48 0.52 6.94 -0.63
N ASP A 49 0.01 5.76 -0.32
CA ASP A 49 0.34 4.98 0.86
C ASP A 49 1.80 4.57 0.87
N LEU A 50 2.26 4.04 -0.26
CA LEU A 50 3.67 3.72 -0.48
C LEU A 50 4.54 4.97 -0.37
N ALA A 51 4.10 6.09 -0.95
CA ALA A 51 4.86 7.35 -0.85
C ALA A 51 4.98 7.84 0.60
N ILE A 52 3.91 7.75 1.40
CA ILE A 52 3.92 8.12 2.82
C ILE A 52 4.82 7.18 3.61
N ALA A 53 4.67 5.87 3.44
CA ALA A 53 5.44 4.87 4.17
C ALA A 53 6.95 4.95 3.85
N HIS A 54 7.31 5.18 2.60
CA HIS A 54 8.71 5.34 2.19
C HIS A 54 9.24 6.77 2.32
N GLU A 55 8.40 7.72 2.77
CA GLU A 55 8.75 9.14 2.89
C GLU A 55 9.30 9.74 1.58
N VAL A 56 8.81 9.23 0.45
CA VAL A 56 9.18 9.69 -0.90
C VAL A 56 8.00 10.39 -1.59
N SER A 57 8.27 11.04 -2.71
CA SER A 57 7.19 11.58 -3.55
C SER A 57 6.45 10.48 -4.30
N LYS A 58 5.14 10.66 -4.53
CA LYS A 58 4.34 9.78 -5.41
C LYS A 58 4.98 9.56 -6.78
N ARG A 59 5.65 10.60 -7.31
CA ARG A 59 6.39 10.54 -8.57
C ARG A 59 7.53 9.50 -8.57
N THR A 60 8.17 9.30 -7.42
CA THR A 60 9.23 8.30 -7.25
C THR A 60 8.65 6.89 -7.34
N ILE A 61 7.52 6.65 -6.67
CA ILE A 61 6.80 5.37 -6.73
C ILE A 61 6.28 5.07 -8.15
N TYR A 62 5.64 6.05 -8.80
CA TYR A 62 5.21 5.89 -10.21
C TYR A 62 6.39 5.57 -11.15
N ARG A 63 7.56 6.16 -10.92
CA ARG A 63 8.77 5.84 -11.69
C ARG A 63 9.26 4.42 -11.43
N ALA A 64 9.19 3.93 -10.19
CA ALA A 64 9.57 2.57 -9.86
C ALA A 64 8.63 1.55 -10.51
N ILE A 65 7.31 1.76 -10.40
CA ILE A 65 6.30 0.93 -11.07
C ILE A 65 6.53 0.90 -12.59
N ASN A 66 6.68 2.06 -13.22
CA ASN A 66 6.89 2.17 -14.67
C ASN A 66 8.23 1.62 -15.14
N ARG A 67 9.27 1.62 -14.29
CA ARG A 67 10.58 1.02 -14.62
C ARG A 67 10.49 -0.49 -14.75
N HIS A 68 9.65 -1.11 -13.93
CA HIS A 68 9.56 -2.55 -13.82
C HIS A 68 8.40 -3.14 -14.63
N ASP A 69 7.67 -2.31 -15.38
CA ASP A 69 6.51 -2.70 -16.20
C ASP A 69 5.51 -3.58 -15.41
N ILE A 70 5.34 -3.27 -14.12
CA ILE A 70 4.51 -4.07 -13.23
C ILE A 70 3.06 -3.87 -13.65
N GLU A 71 2.43 -4.94 -14.13
CA GLU A 71 0.99 -4.98 -14.36
C GLU A 71 0.29 -4.76 -13.02
N HIS A 72 -0.21 -3.55 -12.83
CA HIS A 72 -0.99 -3.20 -11.66
C HIS A 72 -2.46 -3.47 -11.95
N GLU A 73 -3.09 -4.32 -11.14
CA GLU A 73 -4.53 -4.51 -11.16
C GLU A 73 -5.20 -3.18 -10.80
N THR A 74 -5.66 -2.45 -11.82
CA THR A 74 -6.42 -1.22 -11.58
C THR A 74 -7.72 -1.59 -10.89
N PRO A 75 -8.11 -0.89 -9.80
CA PRO A 75 -9.39 -1.15 -9.16
C PRO A 75 -10.52 -1.03 -10.19
N PRO A 76 -11.57 -1.86 -10.11
CA PRO A 76 -12.65 -1.83 -11.09
C PRO A 76 -13.19 -0.41 -11.20
N LYS A 77 -13.07 0.17 -12.40
CA LYS A 77 -13.22 1.61 -12.63
C LYS A 77 -14.64 2.14 -12.39
N ASN A 78 -15.65 1.30 -12.17
CA ASN A 78 -17.01 1.72 -11.83
C ASN A 78 -17.73 0.69 -10.95
N GLY A 79 -18.43 1.18 -9.91
CA GLY A 79 -19.53 0.45 -9.27
C GLY A 79 -19.54 0.42 -7.73
N PRO A 80 -20.65 -0.07 -7.13
CA PRO A 80 -20.84 -0.20 -5.68
C PRO A 80 -19.79 -1.07 -4.98
N ALA A 81 -19.01 -1.87 -5.72
CA ALA A 81 -17.87 -2.64 -5.24
C ALA A 81 -16.75 -1.79 -4.60
N ARG A 82 -16.58 -0.54 -5.05
CA ARG A 82 -15.60 0.38 -4.44
C ARG A 82 -15.97 0.79 -3.00
N ARG A 83 -17.27 0.74 -2.63
CA ARG A 83 -17.70 0.99 -1.24
C ARG A 83 -17.51 -0.25 -0.38
N LEU A 84 -17.77 -1.44 -0.92
CA LEU A 84 -17.46 -2.70 -0.24
C LEU A 84 -15.96 -2.76 0.12
N TRP A 85 -15.07 -2.41 -0.81
CA TRP A 85 -13.62 -2.38 -0.55
C TRP A 85 -13.19 -1.40 0.56
N ASN A 86 -13.85 -0.26 0.69
CA ASN A 86 -13.56 0.75 1.73
C ASN A 86 -14.37 0.57 3.03
N SER A 87 -15.30 -0.41 3.11
CA SER A 87 -16.26 -0.55 4.21
C SER A 87 -16.21 -1.91 4.92
N TYR A 88 -15.16 -2.72 4.75
CA TYR A 88 -14.96 -3.90 5.59
C TYR A 88 -13.97 -3.58 6.72
N PRO A 89 -14.45 -3.10 7.89
CA PRO A 89 -13.90 -3.64 9.12
C PRO A 89 -14.35 -5.10 9.20
N ASP A 90 -13.41 -5.99 9.45
CA ASP A 90 -13.55 -7.31 10.09
C ASP A 90 -15.00 -7.81 10.31
N THR A 91 -15.42 -8.84 9.57
CA THR A 91 -16.36 -9.93 9.95
C THR A 91 -17.07 -10.49 8.73
N ILE A 92 -16.69 -11.69 8.26
CA ILE A 92 -17.64 -12.79 7.99
C ILE A 92 -16.94 -14.10 8.38
N SER A 93 -17.14 -14.48 9.65
CA SER A 93 -17.38 -15.87 10.02
C SER A 93 -18.75 -16.25 9.43
N GLY A 94 -18.85 -17.38 8.73
CA GLY A 94 -20.07 -17.78 8.02
C GLY A 94 -19.96 -19.17 7.43
N ASP A 95 -20.09 -20.15 8.32
CA ASP A 95 -20.52 -21.55 8.16
C ASP A 95 -21.54 -21.73 7.01
N ASP A 96 -21.25 -22.65 6.06
CA ASP A 96 -22.01 -23.88 5.74
C ASP A 96 -21.24 -24.75 4.73
#